data_AF-A0A804L4V3-F1
#
_entry.id   AF-A0A804L4V3-F1
#
_cell.length_a   1.000
_cell.length_b   1.000
_cell.length_c   1.000
_cell.angle_alpha   90.00
_cell.angle_beta   90.00
_cell.angle_gamma   90.00
#
_symmetry.space_group_name_H-M   'P 1'
#
loop_
_entity.id
_entity.type
_entity.pdbx_description
1 polymer ?
#
loop_
_entity_poly.entity_id
_entity_poly.type
_entity_poly.pdbx_seq_one_letter_code
_entity_poly.pdbx_strand_id
1 'polypeptide(L)'
;MLKLIQLHFFTPKYSSVKSPIFTLCVGNGWGEAALLLAAGSKGNRAALPSSSTIMIKQPIARFQGQASDVDLARKEIKNVKAELVAMYSKHIGKTPEQIEEDIRHPKYFSPSEAVEYGIIDKVLYNEMACEDRGIVSDLKRAQLI
;
A
#
# COMPACT_ATOMS: atom_id res chain seq x y z
N MET A 1 -5.74 -11.30 -6.99
CA MET A 1 -5.17 -10.93 -8.30
C MET A 1 -5.24 -9.41 -8.39
N LEU A 2 -4.13 -8.71 -8.14
CA LEU A 2 -4.05 -7.25 -8.30
C LEU A 2 -4.44 -6.91 -9.74
N LYS A 3 -5.44 -6.05 -9.94
CA LYS A 3 -5.54 -5.32 -11.21
C LYS A 3 -4.39 -4.31 -11.20
N LEU A 4 -3.24 -4.75 -11.72
CA LEU A 4 -2.10 -3.89 -12.04
C LEU A 4 -2.61 -2.78 -12.97
N ILE A 5 -2.78 -1.59 -12.43
CA ILE A 5 -2.65 -0.37 -13.23
C ILE A 5 -1.15 -0.25 -13.51
N GLN A 6 -0.81 -0.24 -14.81
CA GLN A 6 0.52 -0.32 -15.41
C GLN A 6 1.71 -0.04 -14.46
N LEU A 7 2.47 -1.10 -14.16
CA LEU A 7 3.90 -0.98 -13.91
C LEU A 7 4.57 -0.51 -15.21
N HIS A 8 4.70 0.80 -15.38
CA HIS A 8 5.65 1.37 -16.33
C HIS A 8 6.81 1.97 -15.54
N PHE A 9 7.92 1.24 -15.58
CA PHE A 9 9.30 1.69 -15.42
C PHE A 9 9.80 2.08 -14.02
N PHE A 10 10.27 1.05 -13.31
CA PHE A 10 11.39 1.16 -12.37
C PHE A 10 12.74 1.10 -13.13
N THR A 11 12.94 1.93 -14.17
CA THR A 11 14.25 2.09 -14.82
C THR A 11 14.68 3.55 -14.83
N PRO A 12 15.90 3.89 -14.36
CA PRO A 12 16.44 5.24 -14.43
C PRO A 12 17.12 5.44 -15.79
N LYS A 13 16.33 5.61 -16.85
CA LYS A 13 16.77 6.08 -18.18
C LYS A 13 15.51 6.17 -19.04
N TYR A 14 15.34 7.26 -19.77
CA TYR A 14 14.14 7.70 -20.50
C TYR A 14 13.16 8.52 -19.66
N SER A 15 13.39 9.82 -19.75
CA SER A 15 12.57 10.91 -19.29
C SER A 15 11.14 10.88 -19.85
N SER A 16 10.20 11.42 -19.07
CA SER A 16 9.01 12.16 -19.57
C SER A 16 7.69 11.41 -19.75
N VAL A 17 7.24 10.70 -18.73
CA VAL A 17 5.79 10.66 -18.44
C VAL A 17 5.59 11.18 -17.02
N LYS A 18 5.42 12.50 -16.87
CA LYS A 18 5.04 13.18 -15.61
C LYS A 18 3.55 12.93 -15.29
N SER A 19 3.02 11.75 -15.57
CA SER A 19 1.65 11.45 -15.19
C SER A 19 1.64 11.10 -13.70
N PRO A 20 0.73 11.69 -12.91
CA PRO A 20 0.57 11.29 -11.53
C PRO A 20 0.21 9.80 -11.47
N ILE A 21 0.90 9.08 -10.59
CA ILE A 21 0.68 7.65 -10.37
C ILE A 21 -0.46 7.50 -9.36
N PHE A 22 -1.56 6.88 -9.79
CA PHE A 22 -2.69 6.54 -8.93
C PHE A 22 -2.51 5.12 -8.42
N THR A 23 -2.59 4.93 -7.11
CA THR A 23 -2.51 3.62 -6.47
C THR A 23 -3.83 3.30 -5.79
N LEU A 24 -4.38 2.12 -6.07
CA LEU A 24 -5.62 1.63 -5.50
C LEU A 24 -5.40 0.24 -4.90
N CYS A 25 -5.60 0.14 -3.59
CA CYS A 25 -5.64 -1.14 -2.90
C CYS A 25 -7.04 -1.75 -3.00
N VAL A 26 -7.13 -2.90 -3.66
CA VAL A 26 -8.33 -3.72 -3.74
C VAL A 26 -8.01 -5.06 -3.07
N GLY A 27 -8.54 -5.29 -1.88
CA GLY A 27 -8.13 -6.44 -1.08
C GLY A 27 -6.87 -6.14 -0.28
N ASN A 28 -6.08 -7.15 0.03
CA ASN A 28 -4.92 -7.00 0.90
C ASN A 28 -3.69 -6.39 0.20
N GLY A 29 -3.02 -5.45 0.89
CA GLY A 29 -1.76 -4.84 0.48
C GLY A 29 -0.68 -5.09 1.54
N TRP A 30 0.09 -6.16 1.40
CA TRP A 30 1.04 -6.62 2.43
C TRP A 30 2.50 -6.51 1.98
N GLY A 31 3.37 -6.13 2.91
CA GLY A 31 4.82 -6.05 2.67
C GLY A 31 5.15 -5.05 1.57
N GLU A 32 5.77 -5.54 0.51
CA GLU A 32 6.20 -4.75 -0.65
C GLU A 32 5.01 -4.15 -1.41
N ALA A 33 3.82 -4.77 -1.35
CA ALA A 33 2.61 -4.20 -1.93
C ALA A 33 2.14 -2.94 -1.18
N ALA A 34 2.34 -2.88 0.15
CA ALA A 34 2.05 -1.68 0.93
C ALA A 34 3.03 -0.55 0.60
N LEU A 35 4.30 -0.89 0.32
CA LEU A 35 5.29 0.09 -0.16
C LEU A 35 4.89 0.67 -1.52
N LEU A 36 4.53 -0.19 -2.47
CA LEU A 36 4.08 0.24 -3.80
C LEU A 36 2.83 1.12 -3.72
N LEU A 37 1.90 0.79 -2.83
CA LEU A 37 0.73 1.62 -2.53
C LEU A 37 1.13 3.01 -2.04
N ALA A 38 2.07 3.07 -1.08
CA ALA A 38 2.59 4.33 -0.52
C ALA A 38 3.39 5.16 -1.54
N ALA A 39 4.04 4.51 -2.51
CA ALA A 39 4.85 5.13 -3.55
C ALA A 39 4.04 5.86 -4.63
N GLY A 40 2.72 5.75 -4.61
CA GLY A 40 1.82 6.54 -5.46
C GLY A 40 2.02 8.05 -5.26
N SER A 41 1.56 8.84 -6.24
CA SER A 41 1.61 10.29 -6.12
C SER A 41 0.74 10.75 -4.95
N LYS A 42 1.27 11.66 -4.11
CA LYS A 42 0.55 12.19 -2.95
C LYS A 42 -0.80 12.78 -3.38
N GLY A 43 -1.86 12.43 -2.67
CA GLY A 43 -3.26 12.75 -2.99
C GLY A 43 -3.97 11.70 -3.87
N ASN A 44 -3.22 10.78 -4.49
CA ASN A 44 -3.71 9.79 -5.44
C ASN A 44 -3.55 8.34 -4.94
N ARG A 45 -3.37 8.14 -3.63
CA ARG A 45 -3.24 6.83 -2.99
C ARG A 45 -4.54 6.48 -2.28
N ALA A 46 -5.16 5.36 -2.63
CA ALA A 46 -6.48 5.00 -2.10
C ALA A 46 -6.65 3.51 -1.79
N ALA A 47 -7.64 3.19 -0.96
CA ALA A 47 -8.04 1.81 -0.67
C ALA A 47 -9.57 1.68 -0.55
N LEU A 48 -10.10 0.48 -0.76
CA LEU A 48 -11.52 0.18 -0.54
C LEU A 48 -11.80 -0.16 0.94
N PRO A 49 -12.97 0.23 1.49
CA PRO A 49 -13.28 0.22 2.93
C PRO A 49 -13.40 -1.16 3.55
N SER A 50 -13.96 -2.15 2.85
CA SER A 50 -14.45 -3.39 3.47
C SER A 50 -13.64 -4.64 3.15
N SER A 51 -12.56 -4.54 2.37
CA SER A 51 -11.74 -5.72 2.03
C SER A 51 -10.24 -5.47 2.05
N SER A 52 -9.79 -4.26 2.41
CA SER A 52 -8.38 -3.92 2.30
C SER A 52 -7.68 -3.90 3.64
N THR A 53 -6.87 -4.92 3.92
CA THR A 53 -5.92 -4.88 5.03
C THR A 53 -4.55 -4.51 4.49
N ILE A 54 -3.99 -3.42 5.02
CA ILE A 54 -2.64 -2.99 4.68
C ILE A 54 -1.70 -3.46 5.78
N MET A 55 -0.54 -4.00 5.42
CA MET A 55 0.42 -4.50 6.39
C MET A 55 1.84 -4.11 5.99
N ILE A 56 2.56 -3.47 6.91
CA ILE A 56 4.00 -3.22 6.76
C ILE A 56 4.76 -4.22 7.63
N LYS A 57 5.89 -4.69 7.12
CA LYS A 57 6.79 -5.60 7.82
C LYS A 57 8.22 -5.40 7.33
N GLN A 58 9.18 -5.77 8.16
CA GLN A 58 10.55 -5.93 7.70
C GLN A 58 10.69 -7.06 6.67
N PRO A 59 11.70 -7.01 5.80
CA PRO A 59 11.99 -8.12 4.90
C PRO A 59 12.37 -9.36 5.72
N ILE A 60 11.88 -10.52 5.27
CA ILE A 60 12.12 -11.79 5.95
C ILE A 60 12.84 -12.70 4.97
N ALA A 61 13.99 -13.22 5.38
CA ALA A 61 14.66 -14.27 4.65
C ALA A 61 15.26 -15.30 5.61
N ARG A 62 15.41 -16.52 5.12
CA ARG A 62 16.04 -17.62 5.82
C ARG A 62 17.13 -18.17 4.90
N PHE A 63 18.34 -18.28 5.44
CA PHE A 63 19.49 -18.81 4.71
C PHE A 63 20.13 -19.93 5.53
N GLN A 64 20.65 -20.94 4.84
CA GLN A 64 21.41 -22.05 5.42
C GLN A 64 22.55 -22.38 4.44
N GLY A 65 23.70 -22.82 4.96
CA GLY A 65 24.87 -23.13 4.14
C GLY A 65 26.18 -22.79 4.83
N GLN A 66 27.23 -22.60 4.03
CA GLN A 66 28.55 -22.21 4.52
C GLN A 66 28.47 -20.89 5.30
N ALA A 67 29.27 -20.78 6.38
CA ALA A 67 29.26 -19.59 7.24
C ALA A 67 29.49 -18.28 6.47
N SER A 68 30.40 -18.28 5.48
CA SER A 68 30.67 -17.13 4.61
C SER A 68 29.44 -16.66 3.83
N ASP A 69 28.63 -17.60 3.34
CA ASP A 69 27.46 -17.30 2.53
C ASP A 69 26.34 -16.76 3.41
N VAL A 70 26.20 -17.29 4.62
CA VAL A 70 25.29 -16.76 5.64
C VAL A 70 25.66 -15.33 6.02
N ASP A 71 26.94 -15.03 6.17
CA ASP A 71 27.40 -13.67 6.50
C ASP A 71 27.15 -12.69 5.35
N LEU A 72 27.40 -13.11 4.10
CA LEU A 72 27.09 -12.31 2.92
C LEU A 72 25.59 -12.04 2.81
N ALA A 73 24.76 -13.06 2.97
CA ALA A 73 23.31 -12.94 2.92
C ALA A 73 22.76 -12.05 4.05
N ARG A 74 23.33 -12.14 5.26
CA ARG A 74 22.98 -11.24 6.38
C ARG A 74 23.26 -9.78 6.03
N LYS A 75 24.41 -9.50 5.41
CA LYS A 75 24.76 -8.14 4.97
C LYS A 75 23.75 -7.61 3.96
N GLU A 76 23.35 -8.46 3.01
CA GLU A 76 22.39 -8.06 1.97
C GLU A 76 21.00 -7.77 2.53
N ILE A 77 20.50 -8.60 3.44
CA ILE A 77 19.22 -8.33 4.13
C ILE A 77 19.25 -7.00 4.87
N LYS A 78 20.38 -6.67 5.49
CA LYS A 78 20.54 -5.39 6.19
C LYS A 78 20.46 -4.21 5.22
N ASN A 79 21.07 -4.32 4.04
CA ASN A 79 21.00 -3.31 2.99
C ASN A 79 19.55 -3.14 2.48
N VAL A 80 18.89 -4.25 2.12
CA VAL A 80 17.50 -4.24 1.66
C VAL A 80 16.57 -3.63 2.71
N LYS A 81 16.77 -3.94 3.99
CA LYS A 81 15.99 -3.34 5.08
C LYS A 81 16.20 -1.82 5.15
N ALA A 82 17.43 -1.35 5.06
CA ALA A 82 17.73 0.08 5.10
C ALA A 82 17.09 0.84 3.93
N GLU A 83 17.15 0.27 2.72
CA GLU A 83 16.48 0.84 1.54
C GLU A 83 14.96 0.88 1.70
N LEU A 84 14.36 -0.22 2.20
CA LEU A 84 12.93 -0.29 2.48
C LEU A 84 12.48 0.82 3.44
N VAL A 85 13.22 1.00 4.54
CA VAL A 85 12.96 2.04 5.54
C VAL A 85 13.06 3.42 4.92
N ALA A 86 14.11 3.69 4.14
CA ALA A 86 14.30 4.97 3.48
C ALA A 86 13.15 5.30 2.51
N MET A 87 12.69 4.31 1.73
CA MET A 87 11.56 4.48 0.83
C MET A 87 10.25 4.75 1.60
N TYR A 88 9.97 4.00 2.66
CA TYR A 88 8.80 4.25 3.50
C TYR A 88 8.85 5.63 4.15
N SER A 89 9.99 6.01 4.71
CA SER A 89 10.19 7.35 5.31
C SER A 89 9.90 8.45 4.29
N LYS A 90 10.43 8.32 3.07
CA LYS A 90 10.19 9.26 1.97
C LYS A 90 8.71 9.40 1.59
N HIS A 91 7.97 8.29 1.52
CA HIS A 91 6.60 8.28 1.02
C HIS A 91 5.53 8.54 2.10
N ILE A 92 5.79 8.13 3.34
CA ILE A 92 4.86 8.26 4.47
C ILE A 92 5.11 9.57 5.24
N GLY A 93 6.34 10.09 5.23
CA GLY A 93 6.71 11.33 5.93
C GLY A 93 7.06 11.14 7.41
N LYS A 94 7.29 9.91 7.85
CA LYS A 94 7.83 9.56 9.18
C LYS A 94 9.34 9.45 9.15
N THR A 95 10.01 9.56 10.29
CA THR A 95 11.47 9.40 10.33
C THR A 95 11.88 7.94 10.09
N PRO A 96 13.08 7.67 9.55
CA PRO A 96 13.58 6.31 9.37
C PRO A 96 13.51 5.46 10.66
N GLU A 97 13.82 6.06 11.80
CA GLU A 97 13.84 5.39 13.11
C GLU A 97 12.43 4.96 13.53
N GLN A 98 11.42 5.80 13.28
CA GLN A 98 10.02 5.46 13.55
C GLN A 98 9.56 4.28 12.68
N ILE A 99 9.91 4.31 11.38
CA ILE A 99 9.58 3.22 10.46
C ILE A 99 10.28 1.93 10.89
N GLU A 100 11.56 1.99 11.27
CA GLU A 100 12.31 0.81 11.74
C GLU A 100 11.66 0.13 12.95
N GLU A 101 11.18 0.93 13.89
CA GLU A 101 10.47 0.42 15.07
C GLU A 101 9.11 -0.17 14.67
N ASP A 102 8.35 0.54 13.84
CA ASP A 102 7.02 0.12 13.40
C ASP A 102 7.03 -1.18 12.58
N ILE A 103 8.10 -1.46 11.82
CA ILE A 103 8.23 -2.68 11.00
C ILE A 103 8.92 -3.85 11.73
N ARG A 104 9.37 -3.65 12.98
CA ARG A 104 10.02 -4.71 13.80
C ARG A 104 9.15 -5.96 13.85
N HIS A 105 7.85 -5.76 14.01
CA HIS A 105 6.82 -6.77 13.86
C HIS A 105 5.85 -6.38 12.74
N PRO A 106 5.16 -7.35 12.12
CA PRO A 106 4.10 -7.03 11.17
C PRO A 106 3.04 -6.14 11.83
N LYS A 107 2.83 -4.95 11.26
CA LYS A 107 1.82 -4.00 11.71
C LYS A 107 0.72 -3.93 10.66
N TYR A 108 -0.51 -4.15 11.11
CA TYR A 108 -1.70 -4.18 10.26
C TYR A 108 -2.48 -2.89 10.43
N PHE A 109 -3.08 -2.44 9.34
CA PHE A 109 -3.89 -1.24 9.28
C PHE A 109 -5.19 -1.55 8.54
N SER A 110 -6.29 -1.13 9.14
CA SER A 110 -7.52 -0.84 8.40
C SER A 110 -7.28 0.31 7.41
N PRO A 111 -8.15 0.49 6.39
CA PRO A 111 -8.01 1.60 5.45
C PRO A 111 -7.98 2.97 6.15
N SER A 112 -8.78 3.17 7.19
CA SER A 112 -8.79 4.43 7.95
C SER A 112 -7.48 4.66 8.70
N GLU A 113 -6.97 3.65 9.41
CA GLU A 113 -5.67 3.75 10.10
C GLU A 113 -4.52 3.94 9.11
N ALA A 114 -4.62 3.39 7.90
CA ALA A 114 -3.62 3.59 6.85
C ALA A 114 -3.61 5.02 6.31
N VAL A 115 -4.75 5.74 6.33
CA VAL A 115 -4.81 7.19 6.06
C VAL A 115 -4.10 7.96 7.18
N GLU A 116 -4.46 7.68 8.44
CA GLU A 116 -3.86 8.34 9.61
C GLU A 116 -2.35 8.12 9.70
N TYR A 117 -1.90 6.92 9.36
CA TYR A 117 -0.48 6.57 9.35
C TYR A 117 0.27 7.20 8.17
N GLY A 118 -0.42 7.55 7.08
CA GLY A 118 0.14 8.22 5.90
C GLY A 118 0.51 7.29 4.73
N ILE A 119 0.10 6.01 4.77
CA ILE A 119 0.32 5.04 3.68
C ILE A 119 -0.57 5.33 2.48
N ILE A 120 -1.82 5.74 2.73
CA ILE A 120 -2.78 6.17 1.70
C ILE A 120 -3.33 7.56 2.03
N ASP A 121 -3.97 8.19 1.06
CA ASP A 121 -4.55 9.53 1.21
C ASP A 121 -6.06 9.47 1.48
N LYS A 122 -6.78 8.48 0.94
CA LYS A 122 -8.24 8.37 1.09
C LYS A 122 -8.77 6.94 1.01
N VAL A 123 -9.93 6.74 1.62
CA VAL A 123 -10.74 5.52 1.48
C VAL A 123 -11.87 5.80 0.49
N LEU A 124 -12.05 4.94 -0.51
CA LEU A 124 -13.11 5.11 -1.53
C LEU A 124 -14.38 4.38 -1.09
N TYR A 125 -15.40 5.13 -0.67
CA TYR A 125 -16.72 4.58 -0.40
C TYR A 125 -17.55 4.54 -1.69
N ASN A 126 -18.35 3.50 -1.88
CA ASN A 126 -19.28 3.42 -3.01
C ASN A 126 -20.45 4.38 -2.75
N GLU A 127 -20.57 5.44 -3.54
CA GLU A 127 -21.70 6.38 -3.46
C GLU A 127 -23.00 5.75 -4.01
N MET A 128 -22.90 4.72 -4.86
CA MET A 128 -24.06 4.07 -5.51
C MET A 128 -24.95 3.28 -4.54
N ALA A 129 -24.48 2.93 -3.33
CA ALA A 129 -25.33 2.27 -2.33
C ALA A 129 -26.40 3.20 -1.73
N CYS A 130 -26.25 4.52 -1.89
CA CYS A 130 -27.27 5.49 -1.48
C CYS A 130 -28.33 5.71 -2.56
N GLU A 131 -27.95 5.72 -3.84
CA GLU A 131 -28.87 5.93 -4.97
C GLU A 131 -29.87 4.78 -5.13
N ASP A 132 -29.43 3.53 -4.92
CA ASP A 132 -30.33 2.36 -4.97
C ASP A 132 -31.43 2.45 -3.90
N ARG A 133 -31.16 3.06 -2.73
CA ARG A 133 -32.20 3.27 -1.71
C ARG A 133 -33.21 4.33 -2.12
N GLY A 134 -32.77 5.38 -2.81
CA GLY A 134 -33.66 6.38 -3.41
C GLY A 134 -34.59 5.75 -4.43
N ILE A 135 -34.03 5.01 -5.38
CA ILE A 135 -34.79 4.33 -6.44
C ILE A 135 -35.76 3.30 -5.87
N VAL A 136 -35.34 2.47 -4.90
CA VAL A 136 -36.25 1.51 -4.24
C VAL A 136 -37.36 2.22 -3.46
N SER A 137 -37.05 3.36 -2.81
CA SER A 137 -38.06 4.15 -2.09
C SER A 137 -39.06 4.83 -3.03
N ASP A 138 -38.61 5.28 -4.19
CA ASP A 138 -39.44 5.91 -5.22
C ASP A 138 -40.28 4.87 -5.97
N LEU A 139 -39.74 3.67 -6.20
CA LEU A 139 -40.47 2.54 -6.77
C LEU A 139 -41.56 2.02 -5.83
N LYS A 140 -41.30 1.97 -4.51
CA LYS A 140 -42.32 1.67 -3.48
C LYS A 140 -43.42 2.74 -3.43
N ARG A 141 -43.07 4.01 -3.60
CA ARG A 141 -44.07 5.11 -3.71
C ARG A 141 -44.90 5.00 -4.99
N ALA A 142 -44.29 4.53 -6.07
CA ALA A 142 -44.96 4.33 -7.36
C ALA A 142 -45.73 2.99 -7.47
N GLN A 143 -45.73 2.14 -6.42
CA GLN A 143 -46.37 0.81 -6.39
C GLN A 143 -45.95 -0.14 -7.52
N LEU A 144 -44.76 0.04 -8.09
CA LEU A 144 -44.23 -0.82 -9.16
C LEU A 144 -43.46 -2.04 -8.63
N ILE A 145 -43.18 -2.06 -7.32
CA ILE A 145 -42.65 -3.19 -6.54
C ILE A 145 -43.09 -3.07 -5.08
#